data_AF-A0A1F6HQ65-F1
#
_entry.id   AF-A0A1F6HQ65-F1
#
_cell.length_a   1.000
_cell.length_b   1.000
_cell.length_c   1.000
_cell.angle_alpha   90.00
_cell.angle_beta   90.00
_cell.angle_gamma   90.00
#
_symmetry.space_group_name_H-M   'P 1'
#
loop_
_entity.id
_entity.type
_entity.pdbx_description
1 polymer ?
#
loop_
_entity_poly.entity_id
_entity_poly.type
_entity_poly.pdbx_seq_one_letter_code
_entity_poly.pdbx_strand_id
1 'polypeptide(L)'
;MANKNNTPVCGLCGKKKKLIKTDCCNNWICDDEDKYVIFSYAKNSCSRNHRRFTLCGSHNTEGHSGKWQSCKKCFDSFKHELEMYVWYGTNEYNFEVLENPPSYKPTYCAKCDNVIVLSDGGYSTLCRIYRCENCPISEKEREEIISQYKGGIKHKQLN
;
A
#
# COMPACT_ATOMS: atom_id res chain seq x y z
N MET A 1 -33.40 1.46 27.74
CA MET A 1 -33.37 0.43 26.68
C MET A 1 -32.10 0.60 25.85
N ALA A 2 -31.26 -0.43 25.79
CA ALA A 2 -30.26 -0.68 24.73
C ALA A 2 -29.88 -2.19 24.83
N ASN A 3 -30.77 -3.06 24.37
CA ASN A 3 -30.69 -3.83 23.12
C ASN A 3 -29.54 -4.87 23.04
N LYS A 4 -29.94 -6.12 23.37
CA LYS A 4 -29.60 -7.41 22.75
C LYS A 4 -28.19 -7.60 22.16
N ASN A 5 -27.38 -8.40 22.85
CA ASN A 5 -26.40 -9.37 22.31
C ASN A 5 -25.95 -9.13 20.86
N ASN A 6 -25.17 -8.08 20.62
CA ASN A 6 -24.60 -7.88 19.29
C ASN A 6 -23.32 -8.72 19.20
N THR A 7 -23.45 -9.95 18.72
CA THR A 7 -22.30 -10.83 18.47
C THR A 7 -21.32 -10.10 17.56
N PRO A 8 -20.03 -10.01 17.95
CA PRO A 8 -19.02 -9.37 17.12
C PRO A 8 -19.01 -9.92 15.68
N VAL A 9 -18.81 -9.04 14.71
CA VAL A 9 -18.66 -9.38 13.29
C VAL A 9 -17.41 -8.71 12.75
N CYS A 10 -16.77 -9.32 11.77
CA CYS A 10 -15.69 -8.71 11.01
C CYS A 10 -16.24 -7.48 10.28
N GLY A 11 -15.70 -6.30 10.53
CA GLY A 11 -16.20 -5.08 9.88
C GLY A 11 -15.83 -4.96 8.40
N LEU A 12 -14.96 -5.83 7.86
CA LEU A 12 -14.63 -5.86 6.42
C LEU A 12 -15.47 -6.86 5.62
N CYS A 13 -15.71 -8.07 6.14
CA CYS A 13 -16.41 -9.13 5.40
C CYS A 13 -17.68 -9.67 6.07
N GLY A 14 -18.05 -9.18 7.25
CA GLY A 14 -19.28 -9.55 7.96
C GLY A 14 -19.28 -10.93 8.63
N LYS A 15 -18.19 -11.72 8.53
CA LYS A 15 -18.08 -13.03 9.20
C LYS A 15 -18.14 -12.88 10.72
N LYS A 16 -18.75 -13.85 11.40
CA LYS A 16 -19.00 -13.81 12.87
C LYS A 16 -18.10 -14.72 13.71
N LYS A 17 -17.29 -15.57 13.07
CA LYS A 17 -16.48 -16.59 13.74
C LYS A 17 -14.99 -16.29 13.56
N LYS A 18 -14.18 -16.70 14.53
CA LYS A 18 -12.71 -16.55 14.57
C LYS A 18 -12.31 -15.09 14.29
N LEU A 19 -12.60 -14.24 15.28
CA LEU A 19 -12.38 -12.80 15.19
C LEU A 19 -11.35 -12.35 16.23
N ILE A 20 -10.56 -11.35 15.86
CA ILE A 20 -9.61 -10.65 16.73
C ILE A 20 -9.88 -9.15 16.64
N LYS A 21 -9.45 -8.37 17.64
CA LYS A 21 -9.42 -6.91 17.54
C LYS A 21 -8.09 -6.46 16.96
N THR A 22 -8.13 -5.52 16.03
CA THR A 22 -6.93 -4.89 15.50
C THR A 22 -6.27 -4.00 16.55
N ASP A 23 -4.95 -4.07 16.69
CA ASP A 23 -4.20 -3.18 17.60
C ASP A 23 -4.26 -1.70 17.16
N CYS A 24 -4.33 -1.45 15.85
CA CYS A 24 -4.26 -0.11 15.27
C CYS A 24 -5.53 0.74 15.45
N CYS A 25 -6.72 0.14 15.34
CA CYS A 25 -8.00 0.86 15.34
C CYS A 25 -9.11 0.19 16.16
N ASN A 26 -8.80 -0.86 16.93
CA ASN A 26 -9.74 -1.57 17.80
C ASN A 26 -11.01 -2.14 17.14
N ASN A 27 -11.00 -2.33 15.81
CA ASN A 27 -12.09 -2.95 15.07
C ASN A 27 -12.02 -4.48 15.14
N TRP A 28 -13.18 -5.14 15.14
CA TRP A 28 -13.25 -6.59 15.00
C TRP A 28 -12.97 -7.00 13.55
N ILE A 29 -12.04 -7.95 13.37
CA ILE A 29 -11.59 -8.43 12.08
C ILE A 29 -11.39 -9.96 12.12
N CYS A 30 -11.38 -10.62 10.97
CA CYS A 30 -11.08 -12.05 10.91
C CYS A 30 -9.67 -12.34 11.40
N ASP A 31 -9.54 -13.39 12.23
CA ASP A 31 -8.28 -13.97 12.67
C ASP A 31 -7.87 -15.08 11.69
N ASP A 32 -7.37 -14.67 10.52
CA ASP A 32 -7.12 -15.54 9.38
C ASP A 32 -5.74 -15.36 8.71
N GLU A 33 -4.80 -14.65 9.35
CA GLU A 33 -3.43 -14.51 8.79
C GLU A 33 -2.73 -15.86 8.67
N ASP A 34 -3.05 -16.83 9.54
CA ASP A 34 -2.52 -18.19 9.56
C ASP A 34 -2.84 -19.00 8.28
N LYS A 35 -3.84 -18.56 7.51
CA LYS A 35 -4.26 -19.22 6.27
C LYS A 35 -3.56 -18.67 5.03
N TYR A 36 -2.77 -17.60 5.17
CA TYR A 36 -2.07 -17.00 4.04
C TYR A 36 -0.86 -17.82 3.64
N VAL A 37 -0.80 -18.20 2.36
CA VAL A 37 0.36 -18.89 1.78
C VAL A 37 1.32 -17.86 1.20
N ILE A 38 2.59 -17.90 1.62
CA ILE A 38 3.63 -16.99 1.12
C ILE A 38 3.76 -17.14 -0.40
N PHE A 39 3.96 -16.03 -1.11
CA PHE A 39 4.00 -15.94 -2.59
C PHE A 39 2.70 -16.28 -3.34
N SER A 40 1.58 -16.50 -2.65
CA SER A 40 0.28 -16.68 -3.32
C SER A 40 -0.36 -15.37 -3.80
N TYR A 41 0.07 -14.23 -3.24
CA TYR A 41 -0.53 -12.90 -3.48
C TYR A 41 -2.05 -12.84 -3.21
N ALA A 42 -2.60 -13.82 -2.49
CA ALA A 42 -4.03 -13.91 -2.22
C ALA A 42 -4.51 -12.78 -1.31
N LYS A 43 -5.64 -12.18 -1.66
CA LYS A 43 -6.33 -11.14 -0.88
C LYS A 43 -7.43 -11.75 0.03
N ASN A 44 -7.23 -12.99 0.49
CA ASN A 44 -8.25 -13.77 1.21
C ASN A 44 -8.20 -13.64 2.75
N SER A 45 -7.27 -12.85 3.30
CA SER A 45 -7.13 -12.62 4.75
C SER A 45 -7.44 -11.17 5.09
N CYS A 46 -8.50 -10.96 5.89
CA CYS A 46 -8.94 -9.60 6.24
C CYS A 46 -7.88 -8.90 7.09
N SER A 47 -7.40 -9.56 8.16
CA SER A 47 -6.41 -8.97 9.08
C SER A 47 -5.11 -8.65 8.38
N ARG A 48 -4.58 -9.58 7.57
CA ARG A 48 -3.35 -9.36 6.81
C ARG A 48 -3.49 -8.21 5.83
N ASN A 49 -4.59 -8.16 5.06
CA ASN A 49 -4.81 -7.12 4.07
C ASN A 49 -4.95 -5.75 4.75
N HIS A 50 -5.72 -5.67 5.84
CA HIS A 50 -5.82 -4.44 6.62
C HIS A 50 -4.44 -3.98 7.13
N ARG A 51 -3.65 -4.90 7.71
CA ARG A 51 -2.32 -4.59 8.25
C ARG A 51 -1.34 -4.13 7.16
N ARG A 52 -1.35 -4.76 5.99
CA ARG A 52 -0.36 -4.52 4.92
C ARG A 52 -0.74 -3.44 3.92
N PHE A 53 -2.03 -3.28 3.63
CA PHE A 53 -2.51 -2.47 2.51
C PHE A 53 -3.27 -1.23 2.94
N THR A 54 -3.21 -0.83 4.21
CA THR A 54 -3.82 0.41 4.67
C THR A 54 -2.82 1.34 5.33
N LEU A 55 -3.09 2.65 5.26
CA LEU A 55 -2.31 3.64 5.99
C LEU A 55 -2.44 3.43 7.51
N CYS A 56 -3.61 3.02 7.99
CA CYS A 56 -3.84 2.68 9.40
C CYS A 56 -2.91 1.54 9.88
N GLY A 57 -2.87 0.43 9.12
CA GLY A 57 -2.03 -0.72 9.42
C GLY A 57 -0.53 -0.40 9.37
N SER A 58 -0.10 0.31 8.32
CA SER A 58 1.30 0.76 8.18
C SER A 58 1.70 1.73 9.29
N HIS A 59 0.86 2.72 9.60
CA HIS A 59 1.12 3.70 10.66
C HIS A 59 1.38 3.04 12.02
N ASN A 60 0.56 2.05 12.38
CA ASN A 60 0.74 1.30 13.62
C ASN A 60 1.99 0.41 13.58
N THR A 61 2.25 -0.26 12.46
CA THR A 61 3.43 -1.14 12.30
C THR A 61 4.75 -0.37 12.41
N GLU A 62 4.80 0.85 11.88
CA GLU A 62 5.95 1.75 11.98
C GLU A 62 6.03 2.48 13.33
N GLY A 63 5.07 2.26 14.24
CA GLY A 63 5.05 2.86 15.57
C GLY A 63 4.92 4.39 15.56
N HIS A 64 4.24 4.95 14.56
CA HIS A 64 3.99 6.38 14.49
C HIS A 64 2.95 6.79 15.55
N SER A 65 3.09 8.02 16.06
CA SER A 65 2.13 8.60 16.99
C SER A 65 1.06 9.43 16.28
N GLY A 66 -0.08 9.60 16.94
CA GLY A 66 -1.20 10.41 16.46
C GLY A 66 -2.12 9.68 15.50
N LYS A 67 -2.87 10.42 14.69
CA LYS A 67 -3.75 9.87 13.66
C LYS A 67 -2.99 9.68 12.35
N TRP A 68 -3.22 8.55 11.70
CA TRP A 68 -2.58 8.24 10.42
C TRP A 68 -2.98 9.23 9.31
N GLN A 69 -4.22 9.75 9.34
CA GLN A 69 -4.77 10.69 8.35
C GLN A 69 -3.96 11.99 8.28
N SER A 70 -3.39 12.44 9.40
CA SER A 70 -2.59 13.67 9.50
C SER A 70 -1.10 13.39 9.70
N CYS A 71 -0.66 12.13 9.59
CA CYS A 71 0.70 11.75 9.89
C CYS A 71 1.64 12.12 8.73
N LYS A 72 2.47 13.16 8.94
CA LYS A 72 3.45 13.60 7.95
C LYS A 72 4.43 12.49 7.54
N LYS A 73 4.87 11.64 8.47
CA LYS A 73 5.77 10.52 8.18
C LYS A 73 5.12 9.52 7.22
N CYS A 74 3.84 9.18 7.45
CA CYS A 74 3.09 8.33 6.53
C CYS A 74 3.00 8.97 5.14
N PHE A 75 2.67 10.25 5.02
CA PHE A 75 2.65 10.93 3.73
C PHE A 75 4.03 10.95 3.05
N ASP A 76 5.08 11.27 3.81
CA ASP A 76 6.45 11.43 3.31
C ASP A 76 7.02 10.12 2.74
N SER A 77 6.68 8.96 3.34
CA SER A 77 7.10 7.64 2.85
C SER A 77 6.59 7.30 1.43
N PHE A 78 5.49 7.92 1.00
CA PHE A 78 4.87 7.65 -0.31
C PHE A 78 4.94 8.86 -1.26
N LYS A 79 5.71 9.91 -0.94
CA LYS A 79 5.83 11.12 -1.79
C LYS A 79 6.22 10.82 -3.24
N HIS A 80 6.91 9.72 -3.50
CA HIS A 80 7.34 9.31 -4.83
C HIS A 80 6.35 8.36 -5.52
N GLU A 81 5.35 7.87 -4.80
CA GLU A 81 4.35 6.89 -5.24
C GLU A 81 2.97 7.29 -4.68
N LEU A 82 2.51 8.52 -4.97
CA LEU A 82 1.27 9.06 -4.40
C LEU A 82 0.03 8.23 -4.72
N GLU A 83 0.01 7.52 -5.84
CA GLU A 83 -1.03 6.54 -6.17
C GLU A 83 -1.19 5.49 -5.06
N MET A 84 -0.09 4.96 -4.53
CA MET A 84 -0.10 3.98 -3.44
C MET A 84 -0.55 4.60 -2.11
N TYR A 85 -0.17 5.84 -1.83
CA TYR A 85 -0.67 6.58 -0.67
C TYR A 85 -2.20 6.70 -0.69
N VAL A 86 -2.74 7.13 -1.83
CA VAL A 86 -4.18 7.26 -2.02
C VAL A 86 -4.85 5.91 -1.90
N TRP A 87 -4.36 4.89 -2.61
CA TRP A 87 -4.94 3.55 -2.57
C TRP A 87 -4.94 2.98 -1.14
N TYR A 88 -3.83 3.08 -0.39
CA TYR A 88 -3.77 2.64 1.01
C TYR A 88 -4.73 3.42 1.92
N GLY A 89 -5.01 4.68 1.62
CA GLY A 89 -5.94 5.50 2.38
C GLY A 89 -7.42 5.26 2.05
N THR A 90 -7.74 4.66 0.90
CA THR A 90 -9.14 4.63 0.40
C THR A 90 -9.66 3.26 -0.04
N ASN A 91 -8.83 2.21 -0.06
CA ASN A 91 -9.26 0.88 -0.51
C ASN A 91 -10.24 0.19 0.47
N GLU A 92 -10.77 -0.95 0.03
CA GLU A 92 -11.78 -1.76 0.72
C GLU A 92 -11.33 -2.41 2.03
N TYR A 93 -10.03 -2.36 2.36
CA TYR A 93 -9.51 -2.91 3.62
C TYR A 93 -9.52 -1.88 4.75
N ASN A 94 -9.95 -0.66 4.48
CA ASN A 94 -10.03 0.43 5.45
C ASN A 94 -11.34 0.39 6.26
N PHE A 95 -11.23 0.61 7.57
CA PHE A 95 -12.40 0.92 8.43
C PHE A 95 -12.72 2.42 8.46
N GLU A 96 -11.71 3.25 8.27
CA GLU A 96 -11.81 4.70 8.09
C GLU A 96 -11.07 5.05 6.80
N VAL A 97 -11.65 5.89 5.95
CA VAL A 97 -11.04 6.30 4.68
C VAL A 97 -10.43 7.69 4.77
N LEU A 98 -9.43 7.95 3.93
CA LEU A 98 -8.86 9.28 3.75
C LEU A 98 -9.85 10.14 2.98
N GLU A 99 -10.45 11.12 3.65
CA GLU A 99 -11.55 11.93 3.07
C GLU A 99 -11.12 12.81 1.89
N ASN A 100 -9.90 13.38 1.97
CA ASN A 100 -9.38 14.32 0.96
C ASN A 100 -8.05 13.79 0.41
N PRO A 101 -8.06 12.70 -0.37
CA PRO A 101 -6.84 12.16 -0.94
C PRO A 101 -6.22 13.14 -1.95
N PRO A 102 -4.89 13.29 -1.96
CA PRO A 102 -4.22 14.14 -2.95
C PRO A 102 -4.41 13.58 -4.37
N SER A 103 -4.52 14.46 -5.37
CA SER A 103 -4.44 14.05 -6.77
C SER A 103 -3.03 13.58 -7.12
N TYR A 104 -2.92 12.58 -8.00
CA TYR A 104 -1.64 12.10 -8.52
C TYR A 104 -1.69 11.98 -10.05
N LYS A 105 -0.51 11.99 -10.66
CA LYS A 105 -0.37 11.66 -12.08
C LYS A 105 -0.27 10.13 -12.20
N PRO A 106 -0.96 9.49 -13.18
CA PRO A 106 -0.82 8.06 -13.39
C PRO A 106 0.64 7.65 -13.60
N THR A 107 0.98 6.45 -13.16
CA THR A 107 2.28 5.87 -13.45
C THR A 107 2.28 5.24 -14.83
N TYR A 108 3.33 5.47 -15.61
CA TYR A 108 3.45 4.95 -16.98
C TYR A 108 4.65 4.04 -17.10
N CYS A 109 4.53 3.00 -17.92
CA CYS A 109 5.66 2.17 -18.31
C CYS A 109 6.64 2.98 -19.15
N ALA A 110 7.89 3.10 -18.72
CA ALA A 110 8.91 3.89 -19.41
C ALA A 110 9.37 3.31 -20.77
N LYS A 111 8.74 2.23 -21.27
CA LYS A 111 9.04 1.64 -22.58
C LYS A 111 7.89 1.79 -23.58
N CYS A 112 6.69 1.47 -23.13
CA CYS A 112 5.51 1.37 -24.00
C CYS A 112 4.42 2.39 -23.65
N ASP A 113 4.65 3.25 -22.67
CA ASP A 113 3.73 4.31 -22.22
C ASP A 113 2.34 3.82 -21.77
N ASN A 114 2.16 2.53 -21.57
CA ASN A 114 0.95 2.00 -20.95
C ASN A 114 0.86 2.46 -19.49
N VAL A 115 -0.36 2.80 -19.07
CA VAL A 115 -0.66 3.09 -17.65
C VAL A 115 -0.44 1.83 -16.82
N ILE A 116 0.25 1.98 -15.70
CA ILE A 116 0.45 0.94 -14.68
C ILE A 116 -0.38 1.33 -13.47
N VAL A 117 -1.29 0.45 -13.05
CA VAL A 117 -1.99 0.58 -11.77
C VAL A 117 -1.09 -0.01 -10.68
N LEU A 118 -0.45 0.81 -9.85
CA LEU A 118 0.56 0.34 -8.89
C LEU A 118 0.00 -0.60 -7.82
N SER A 119 -1.28 -0.51 -7.48
CA SER A 119 -1.89 -1.35 -6.45
C SER A 119 -2.20 -2.79 -6.89
N ASP A 120 -2.22 -3.05 -8.20
CA ASP A 120 -2.74 -4.32 -8.74
C ASP A 120 -1.99 -4.82 -9.99
N GLY A 121 -1.41 -3.92 -10.77
CA GLY A 121 -0.67 -4.25 -11.98
C GLY A 121 0.66 -4.94 -11.68
N GLY A 122 1.07 -5.84 -12.58
CA GLY A 122 2.42 -6.39 -12.59
C GLY A 122 3.43 -5.35 -13.07
N TYR A 123 4.36 -4.94 -12.20
CA TYR A 123 5.43 -4.01 -12.57
C TYR A 123 6.74 -4.31 -11.85
N SER A 124 7.81 -3.74 -12.39
CA SER A 124 9.12 -3.66 -11.77
C SER A 124 9.58 -2.20 -11.70
N THR A 125 10.40 -1.88 -10.71
CA THR A 125 10.99 -0.55 -10.56
C THR A 125 12.50 -0.63 -10.44
N LEU A 126 13.18 0.34 -11.04
CA LEU A 126 14.62 0.52 -10.89
C LEU A 126 14.91 2.02 -10.92
N CYS A 127 15.54 2.55 -9.86
CA CYS A 127 15.96 3.97 -9.83
C CYS A 127 14.84 4.97 -10.20
N ARG A 128 13.60 4.70 -9.75
CA ARG A 128 12.36 5.47 -10.05
C ARG A 128 11.82 5.34 -11.47
N ILE A 129 12.35 4.41 -12.25
CA ILE A 129 11.80 4.02 -13.55
C ILE A 129 10.88 2.84 -13.36
N TYR A 130 9.67 2.91 -13.91
CA TYR A 130 8.66 1.87 -13.84
C TYR A 130 8.58 1.13 -15.18
N ARG A 131 8.49 -0.20 -15.14
CA ARG A 131 8.24 -1.06 -16.30
C ARG A 131 7.11 -2.02 -15.99
N CYS A 132 6.15 -2.13 -16.90
CA CYS A 132 5.12 -3.16 -16.80
C CYS A 132 5.71 -4.56 -16.99
N GLU A 133 4.96 -5.58 -16.57
CA GLU A 133 5.34 -7.00 -16.70
C GLU A 133 5.75 -7.41 -18.13
N ASN A 134 5.15 -6.79 -19.14
CA ASN A 134 5.41 -7.10 -20.56
C ASN A 134 6.67 -6.39 -21.10
N CYS A 135 7.31 -5.53 -20.31
CA CYS A 135 8.47 -4.74 -20.72
C CYS A 135 9.66 -4.92 -19.75
N PRO A 136 10.13 -6.15 -19.52
CA PRO A 136 11.20 -6.42 -18.57
C PRO A 136 12.46 -5.62 -18.93
N ILE A 137 13.18 -5.18 -17.88
CA ILE A 137 14.45 -4.48 -18.02
C ILE A 137 15.53 -5.51 -18.36
N SER A 138 16.15 -5.37 -19.52
CA SER A 138 17.34 -6.16 -19.87
C SER A 138 18.55 -5.74 -19.03
N GLU A 139 19.55 -6.61 -18.89
CA GLU A 139 20.76 -6.27 -18.12
C GLU A 139 21.51 -5.05 -18.67
N LYS A 140 21.53 -4.88 -20.01
CA LYS A 140 22.07 -3.68 -20.63
C LYS A 140 21.29 -2.42 -20.23
N GLU A 141 19.96 -2.43 -20.32
CA GLU A 141 19.13 -1.30 -19.88
C GLU A 141 19.32 -1.03 -18.38
N ARG A 142 19.48 -2.07 -17.55
CA ARG A 142 19.73 -1.94 -16.10
C ARG A 142 21.00 -1.14 -15.84
N GLU A 143 22.11 -1.50 -16.49
CA GLU A 143 23.39 -0.81 -16.33
C GLU A 143 23.29 0.67 -16.76
N GLU A 144 22.65 0.93 -17.89
CA GLU A 144 22.41 2.28 -18.41
C GLU A 144 21.59 3.13 -17.42
N ILE A 145 20.48 2.59 -16.91
CA ILE A 145 19.61 3.25 -15.93
C ILE A 145 20.39 3.58 -14.64
N ILE A 146 21.15 2.61 -14.11
CA ILE A 146 21.92 2.81 -12.88
C ILE A 146 23.00 3.89 -13.08
N SER A 147 23.69 3.86 -14.24
CA SER A 147 24.71 4.85 -14.58
C SER A 147 24.14 6.26 -14.64
N GLN A 148 23.02 6.43 -15.34
CA GLN A 148 22.31 7.73 -15.45
C GLN A 148 21.83 8.23 -14.09
N TYR A 149 21.25 7.34 -13.26
CA TYR A 149 20.78 7.70 -11.92
C TYR A 149 21.91 8.21 -11.02
N LYS A 150 23.05 7.50 -11.02
CA LYS A 150 24.26 7.92 -10.27
C LYS A 150 24.82 9.24 -10.79
N GLY A 151 24.84 9.45 -12.11
CA GLY A 151 25.25 10.72 -12.71
C GLY A 151 24.37 11.88 -12.27
N GLY A 152 23.04 11.70 -12.28
CA GLY A 152 22.08 12.72 -11.86
C GLY A 152 22.15 13.08 -10.37
N ILE A 153 22.48 12.14 -9.49
CA ILE A 153 22.71 12.42 -8.06
C ILE A 153 23.93 13.32 -7.87
N LYS A 154 25.03 13.05 -8.57
CA LYS A 154 26.26 13.86 -8.48
C LYS A 154 26.01 15.32 -8.88
N HIS A 155 25.20 15.56 -9.90
CA HIS A 155 24.83 16.92 -10.31
C HIS A 155 23.89 17.65 -9.34
N LYS A 156 23.09 16.94 -8.53
CA LYS A 156 22.22 17.54 -7.51
C LYS A 156 22.94 17.87 -6.20
N GLN A 157 24.13 17.30 -5.95
CA GLN A 157 24.94 17.59 -4.74
C GLN A 157 25.94 18.73 -4.93
N LEU A 158 26.09 19.23 -6.17
CA LEU A 158 27.02 20.31 -6.53
C LEU A 158 26.33 21.67 -6.75
N ASN A 159 25.02 21.76 -6.49
CA ASN A 159 24.21 22.98 -6.58
C ASN A 159 23.54 23.27 -5.24
#